data_AF-A0A811RE14-F1
#
_entry.id   AF-A0A811RE14-F1
#
_cell.length_a   1.000
_cell.length_b   1.000
_cell.length_c   1.000
_cell.angle_alpha   90.00
_cell.angle_beta   90.00
_cell.angle_gamma   90.00
#
_symmetry.space_group_name_H-M   'P 1'
#
loop_
_entity.id
_entity.type
_entity.pdbx_description
1 polymer ?
#
loop_
_entity_poly.entity_id
_entity_poly.type
_entity_poly.pdbx_seq_one_letter_code
_entity_poly.pdbx_strand_id
1 'polypeptide(L)'
;MARPTNRVVFLTVITNLNTCHPTWFHADVNRCCCPSEEVAKRAALDDLEPSQILSFGLPIRPSFCRVLVKDDLRRELELDPELPVVLLMGGGEGMGPVKKTARALGKSLFDKELGKPIGQLIVICDRNKILSSSLQALEWKIPVKVTAISLELIYLGCLSRVVGTSVSTLIIYLILF
;
A
#
# COMPACT_ATOMS: atom_id res chain seq x y z
N MET A 1 49.24 -16.53 1.47
CA MET A 1 48.14 -16.82 0.52
C MET A 1 47.18 -15.65 0.51
N ALA A 2 47.10 -14.91 -0.59
CA ALA A 2 46.18 -13.80 -0.75
C ALA A 2 44.73 -14.32 -0.92
N ARG A 3 43.79 -13.81 -0.13
CA ARG A 3 42.35 -14.12 -0.29
C ARG A 3 41.86 -13.51 -1.62
N PRO A 4 41.05 -14.23 -2.41
CA PRO A 4 40.57 -13.74 -3.71
C PRO A 4 39.70 -12.48 -3.53
N THR A 5 39.98 -11.47 -4.35
CA THR A 5 39.51 -10.07 -4.25
C THR A 5 38.17 -9.80 -4.94
N ASN A 6 37.36 -10.83 -5.19
CA ASN A 6 36.03 -10.65 -5.77
C ASN A 6 34.98 -11.43 -4.98
N ARG A 7 34.70 -10.98 -3.75
CA ARG A 7 33.55 -11.49 -2.97
C ARG A 7 32.31 -10.73 -3.40
N VAL A 8 31.40 -11.43 -4.09
CA VAL A 8 30.05 -10.94 -4.33
C VAL A 8 29.36 -10.77 -2.98
N VAL A 9 28.78 -9.59 -2.74
CA VAL A 9 28.01 -9.32 -1.53
C VAL A 9 26.58 -9.80 -1.77
N PHE A 10 26.10 -10.69 -0.91
CA PHE A 10 24.75 -11.23 -0.92
C PHE A 10 23.93 -10.61 0.22
N LEU A 11 22.86 -9.90 -0.14
CA LEU A 11 21.94 -9.29 0.82
C LEU A 11 20.53 -9.85 0.62
N THR A 12 19.84 -10.08 1.73
CA THR A 12 18.41 -10.36 1.74
C THR A 12 17.66 -9.13 2.21
N VAL A 13 16.57 -8.78 1.54
CA VAL A 13 15.64 -7.74 1.98
C VAL A 13 14.28 -8.38 2.21
N ILE A 14 13.87 -8.45 3.46
CA ILE A 14 12.63 -9.14 3.84
C ILE A 14 11.43 -8.25 3.53
N THR A 15 10.47 -8.79 2.77
CA THR A 15 9.24 -8.07 2.38
C THR A 15 8.01 -8.45 3.22
N ASN A 16 8.15 -9.41 4.13
CA ASN A 16 7.09 -9.84 5.05
C ASN A 16 7.09 -8.96 6.30
N LEU A 17 5.96 -8.30 6.60
CA LEU A 17 5.89 -7.33 7.69
C LEU A 17 5.99 -7.94 9.10
N ASN A 18 5.34 -9.08 9.33
CA ASN A 18 5.29 -9.70 10.66
C ASN A 18 5.72 -11.17 10.59
N THR A 19 4.86 -12.04 10.06
CA THR A 19 5.14 -13.48 9.98
C THR A 19 6.03 -13.77 8.78
N CYS A 20 7.31 -14.01 9.05
CA CYS A 20 8.30 -14.36 8.04
C CYS A 20 8.42 -15.88 7.93
N HIS A 21 8.43 -16.38 6.69
CA HIS A 21 8.79 -17.76 6.45
C HIS A 21 10.29 -17.97 6.75
N PRO A 22 10.71 -19.10 7.35
CA PRO A 22 12.12 -19.34 7.72
C PRO A 22 13.11 -19.22 6.56
N THR A 23 12.66 -19.43 5.31
CA THR A 23 13.50 -19.29 4.10
C THR A 23 14.04 -17.88 3.86
N TRP A 24 13.56 -16.87 4.59
CA TRP A 24 14.13 -15.53 4.56
C TRP A 24 15.48 -15.44 5.31
N PHE A 25 15.78 -16.40 6.17
CA PHE A 25 16.95 -16.40 7.06
C PHE A 25 17.97 -17.43 6.58
N HIS A 26 19.21 -17.01 6.39
CA HIS A 26 20.29 -17.89 5.99
C HIS A 26 21.64 -17.39 6.52
N ALA A 27 22.43 -18.25 7.16
CA ALA A 27 23.68 -17.88 7.82
C ALA A 27 24.74 -17.32 6.86
N ASP A 28 24.75 -17.75 5.60
CA ASP A 28 25.76 -17.29 4.61
C ASP A 28 25.48 -15.89 4.00
N VAL A 29 24.40 -15.21 4.37
CA VAL A 29 24.15 -13.85 3.86
C VAL A 29 25.13 -12.85 4.46
N ASN A 30 25.55 -11.85 3.70
CA ASN A 30 26.35 -10.78 4.27
C ASN A 30 25.51 -9.89 5.18
N ARG A 31 24.29 -9.55 4.75
CA ARG A 31 23.33 -8.73 5.51
C ARG A 31 21.89 -9.16 5.23
N CYS A 32 21.03 -8.94 6.21
CA CYS A 32 19.60 -9.16 6.15
C CYS A 32 18.86 -7.91 6.62
N CYS A 33 18.17 -7.24 5.70
CA CYS A 33 17.37 -6.05 5.99
C CYS A 33 15.96 -6.47 6.46
N CYS A 34 15.66 -6.17 7.72
CA CYS A 34 14.40 -6.46 8.37
C CYS A 34 13.45 -5.26 8.30
N PRO A 35 12.15 -5.48 8.03
CA PRO A 35 11.15 -4.43 7.93
C PRO A 35 10.65 -3.92 9.29
N SER A 36 10.94 -4.65 10.38
CA SER A 36 10.55 -4.27 11.74
C SER A 36 11.51 -4.86 12.76
N GLU A 37 11.43 -4.37 14.01
CA GLU A 37 12.19 -4.93 15.13
C GLU A 37 11.77 -6.36 15.48
N GLU A 38 10.49 -6.70 15.32
CA GLU A 38 9.98 -8.05 15.56
C GLU A 38 10.61 -9.06 14.59
N VAL A 39 10.73 -8.68 13.31
CA VAL A 39 11.41 -9.52 12.32
C VAL A 39 12.91 -9.62 12.60
N ALA A 40 13.55 -8.53 13.05
CA ALA A 40 14.96 -8.56 13.44
C ALA A 40 15.21 -9.49 14.64
N LYS A 41 14.33 -9.48 15.64
CA LYS A 41 14.36 -10.43 16.76
C LYS A 41 14.19 -11.87 16.28
N ARG A 42 13.31 -12.10 15.31
CA ARG A 42 13.14 -13.44 14.71
C ARG A 42 14.40 -13.88 13.96
N ALA A 43 15.02 -13.00 13.18
CA ALA A 43 16.26 -13.30 12.46
C ALA A 43 17.38 -13.74 13.41
N ALA A 44 17.51 -13.08 14.57
CA ALA A 44 18.48 -13.46 15.60
C ALA A 44 18.22 -14.83 16.24
N LEU A 45 16.96 -15.30 16.22
CA LEU A 45 16.60 -16.65 16.69
C LEU A 45 16.81 -17.73 15.62
N ASP A 46 16.84 -17.35 14.33
CA ASP A 46 17.01 -18.23 13.19
C ASP A 46 18.45 -18.15 12.61
N ASP A 47 19.44 -18.17 13.50
CA ASP A 47 20.89 -18.29 13.21
C ASP A 47 21.55 -17.13 12.44
N LEU A 48 20.98 -15.92 12.45
CA LEU A 48 21.71 -14.73 11.98
C LEU A 48 22.44 -14.04 13.14
N GLU A 49 23.71 -13.73 12.92
CA GLU A 49 24.49 -12.92 13.84
C GLU A 49 23.98 -11.48 13.89
N PRO A 50 24.07 -10.78 15.04
CA PRO A 50 23.67 -9.38 15.16
C PRO A 50 24.32 -8.46 14.11
N SER A 51 25.56 -8.77 13.70
CA SER A 51 26.29 -8.02 12.67
C SER A 51 25.72 -8.18 11.24
N GLN A 52 24.90 -9.21 11.02
CA GLN A 52 24.22 -9.46 9.74
C GLN A 52 22.87 -8.75 9.68
N ILE A 53 22.26 -8.39 10.81
CA ILE A 53 20.87 -7.89 10.87
C ILE A 53 20.85 -6.36 10.77
N LEU A 54 20.04 -5.83 9.86
CA LEU A 54 19.82 -4.40 9.65
C LEU A 54 18.33 -4.08 9.74
N SER A 55 17.93 -3.19 10.64
CA SER A 55 16.53 -2.76 10.80
C SER A 55 16.31 -1.41 10.12
N PHE A 56 16.04 -1.42 8.81
CA PHE A 56 15.79 -0.19 8.04
C PHE A 56 14.33 0.02 7.64
N GLY A 57 13.46 -0.94 7.92
CA GLY A 57 12.09 -0.92 7.43
C GLY A 57 11.98 -1.48 6.00
N LEU A 58 10.75 -1.50 5.47
CA LEU A 58 10.53 -1.89 4.09
C LEU A 58 11.11 -0.85 3.13
N PRO A 59 11.83 -1.27 2.07
CA PRO A 59 12.27 -0.34 1.04
C PRO A 59 11.05 0.19 0.30
N ILE A 60 10.89 1.51 0.33
CA ILE A 60 9.92 2.23 -0.50
C ILE A 60 10.68 3.00 -1.58
N ARG A 61 10.06 3.17 -2.76
CA ARG A 61 10.67 3.99 -3.81
C ARG A 61 10.86 5.41 -3.27
N PRO A 62 12.02 6.06 -3.47
CA PRO A 62 12.26 7.42 -2.97
C PRO A 62 11.23 8.45 -3.45
N SER A 63 10.62 8.22 -4.61
CA SER A 63 9.53 9.05 -5.13
C SER A 63 8.33 9.13 -4.18
N PHE A 64 8.09 8.13 -3.33
CA PHE A 64 7.02 8.12 -2.31
C PHE A 64 7.34 8.94 -1.06
N CYS A 65 8.59 9.34 -0.84
CA CYS A 65 8.99 10.12 0.33
C CYS A 65 8.83 11.63 0.11
N ARG A 66 8.34 12.06 -1.06
CA ARG A 66 8.08 13.49 -1.31
C ARG A 66 6.91 13.94 -0.44
N VAL A 67 6.92 15.19 0.00
CA VAL A 67 5.77 15.79 0.68
C VAL A 67 4.95 16.49 -0.40
N LEU A 68 3.70 16.10 -0.58
CA LEU A 68 2.76 16.84 -1.44
C LEU A 68 1.80 17.68 -0.60
N VAL A 69 1.41 18.81 -1.16
CA VAL A 69 0.38 19.69 -0.59
C VAL A 69 -0.98 19.08 -0.89
N LYS A 70 -1.78 18.87 0.15
CA LYS A 70 -3.09 18.21 0.08
C LYS A 70 -4.02 18.87 -0.95
N ASP A 71 -4.04 20.19 -1.00
CA ASP A 71 -4.95 20.95 -1.88
C ASP A 71 -4.55 20.83 -3.35
N ASP A 72 -3.25 20.77 -3.63
CA ASP A 72 -2.74 20.54 -4.98
C ASP A 72 -3.14 19.15 -5.48
N LEU A 73 -3.03 18.13 -4.62
CA LEU A 73 -3.47 16.77 -4.93
C LEU A 73 -4.97 16.70 -5.18
N ARG A 74 -5.79 17.36 -4.36
CA ARG A 74 -7.24 17.40 -4.57
C ARG A 74 -7.59 18.03 -5.91
N ARG A 75 -6.91 19.13 -6.28
CA ARG A 75 -7.09 19.79 -7.56
C ARG A 75 -6.63 18.93 -8.74
N GLU A 76 -5.45 18.32 -8.66
CA GLU A 76 -4.89 17.45 -9.72
C GLU A 76 -5.77 16.22 -9.96
N LEU A 77 -6.32 15.65 -8.89
CA LEU A 77 -7.20 14.49 -8.95
C LEU A 77 -8.68 14.87 -9.19
N GLU A 78 -9.01 16.16 -9.30
CA GLU A 78 -10.38 16.68 -9.44
C GLU A 78 -11.32 16.16 -8.33
N LEU A 79 -10.82 16.14 -7.09
CA LEU A 79 -11.57 15.75 -5.91
C LEU A 79 -12.32 16.95 -5.34
N ASP A 80 -13.44 16.66 -4.67
CA ASP A 80 -14.13 17.66 -3.88
C ASP A 80 -13.18 18.19 -2.78
N PRO A 81 -13.05 19.51 -2.57
CA PRO A 81 -12.09 20.08 -1.62
C PRO A 81 -12.47 19.83 -0.15
N GLU A 82 -13.75 19.65 0.15
CA GLU A 82 -14.28 19.59 1.52
C GLU A 82 -14.59 18.16 1.97
N LEU A 83 -14.89 17.25 1.03
CA LEU A 83 -15.25 15.88 1.38
C LEU A 83 -14.02 15.04 1.74
N PRO A 84 -14.06 14.23 2.83
CA PRO A 84 -13.03 13.24 3.10
C PRO A 84 -13.01 12.18 1.99
N VAL A 85 -11.82 11.71 1.65
CA VAL A 85 -11.61 10.76 0.55
C VAL A 85 -11.29 9.38 1.13
N VAL A 86 -11.93 8.35 0.61
CA VAL A 86 -11.49 6.96 0.82
C VAL A 86 -10.80 6.48 -0.44
N LEU A 87 -9.57 6.01 -0.32
CA LEU A 87 -8.87 5.30 -1.37
C LEU A 87 -9.07 3.79 -1.18
N LEU A 88 -9.61 3.16 -2.22
CA LEU A 88 -9.77 1.72 -2.32
C LEU A 88 -8.89 1.20 -3.46
N MET A 89 -8.04 0.25 -3.13
CA MET A 89 -7.17 -0.41 -4.12
C MET A 89 -7.39 -1.91 -3.99
N GLY A 90 -7.36 -2.65 -5.10
CA GLY A 90 -7.17 -4.11 -5.07
C GLY A 90 -5.79 -4.41 -5.64
N GLY A 91 -5.08 -5.39 -5.08
CA GLY A 91 -3.74 -5.76 -5.55
C GLY A 91 -3.73 -5.97 -7.07
N GLY A 92 -2.62 -5.68 -7.75
CA GLY A 92 -2.52 -5.41 -9.20
C GLY A 92 -3.10 -6.42 -10.20
N GLU A 93 -3.55 -7.59 -9.74
CA GLU A 93 -4.29 -8.60 -10.52
C GLU A 93 -5.81 -8.58 -10.26
N GLY A 94 -6.33 -7.58 -9.54
CA GLY A 94 -7.76 -7.49 -9.20
C GLY A 94 -8.22 -8.48 -8.14
N MET A 95 -7.32 -8.94 -7.27
CA MET A 95 -7.67 -9.89 -6.22
C MET A 95 -8.57 -9.26 -5.16
N GLY A 96 -9.59 -10.02 -4.73
CA GLY A 96 -10.52 -9.66 -3.66
C GLY A 96 -11.79 -8.93 -4.16
N PRO A 97 -12.78 -8.75 -3.28
CA PRO A 97 -14.12 -8.31 -3.66
C PRO A 97 -14.21 -6.77 -3.83
N VAL A 98 -13.27 -6.14 -4.55
CA VAL A 98 -13.14 -4.67 -4.68
C VAL A 98 -14.47 -4.03 -5.07
N LYS A 99 -15.18 -4.61 -6.04
CA LYS A 99 -16.50 -4.10 -6.46
C LYS A 99 -17.54 -4.11 -5.33
N LYS A 100 -17.58 -5.18 -4.54
CA LYS A 100 -18.49 -5.30 -3.39
C LYS A 100 -18.15 -4.26 -2.32
N THR A 101 -16.86 -4.10 -2.06
CA THR A 101 -16.34 -3.10 -1.12
C THR A 101 -16.66 -1.67 -1.58
N ALA A 102 -16.40 -1.34 -2.84
CA ALA A 102 -16.71 -0.03 -3.41
C ALA A 102 -18.19 0.30 -3.26
N ARG A 103 -19.08 -0.67 -3.54
CA ARG A 103 -20.54 -0.51 -3.34
C ARG A 103 -20.92 -0.30 -1.87
N ALA A 104 -20.27 -0.98 -0.94
CA ALA A 104 -20.52 -0.81 0.48
C ALA A 104 -20.10 0.60 0.92
N LEU A 105 -18.90 1.04 0.54
CA LEU A 105 -18.40 2.40 0.79
C LEU A 105 -19.32 3.47 0.17
N GLY A 106 -19.77 3.26 -1.07
CA GLY A 106 -20.72 4.16 -1.74
C GLY A 106 -22.03 4.36 -0.99
N LYS A 107 -22.47 3.36 -0.22
CA LYS A 107 -23.64 3.47 0.66
C LYS A 107 -23.30 4.11 2.00
N SER A 108 -22.15 3.78 2.58
CA SER A 108 -21.73 4.28 3.90
C SER A 108 -21.28 5.75 3.88
N LEU A 109 -20.78 6.25 2.76
CA LEU A 109 -20.33 7.63 2.59
C LEU A 109 -21.45 8.57 2.11
N PHE A 110 -22.70 8.10 2.10
CA PHE A 110 -23.88 8.90 1.77
C PHE A 110 -24.80 9.01 2.97
N ASP A 111 -25.09 10.23 3.39
CA ASP A 111 -26.07 10.50 4.44
C ASP A 111 -27.47 10.54 3.83
N LYS A 112 -28.32 9.59 4.23
CA LYS A 112 -29.70 9.48 3.72
C LYS A 112 -30.64 10.51 4.33
N GLU A 113 -30.38 10.99 5.53
CA GLU A 113 -31.22 11.97 6.22
C GLU A 113 -30.97 13.36 5.65
N LEU A 114 -29.70 13.71 5.44
CA LEU A 114 -29.30 14.98 4.83
C LEU A 114 -29.34 14.95 3.30
N GLY A 115 -29.52 13.77 2.69
CA GLY A 115 -29.61 13.59 1.24
C GLY A 115 -28.34 13.98 0.49
N LYS A 116 -27.16 13.93 1.13
CA LYS A 116 -25.89 14.42 0.58
C LYS A 116 -24.72 13.48 0.86
N PRO A 117 -23.66 13.51 0.02
CA PRO A 117 -22.41 12.81 0.32
C PRO A 117 -21.77 13.38 1.59
N ILE A 118 -21.22 12.48 2.42
CA ILE A 118 -20.37 12.80 3.58
C ILE A 118 -18.91 12.35 3.35
N GLY A 119 -18.63 11.81 2.16
CA GLY A 119 -17.30 11.48 1.69
C GLY A 119 -17.30 11.12 0.22
N GLN A 120 -16.12 10.90 -0.32
CA GLN A 120 -15.87 10.54 -1.72
C GLN A 120 -14.94 9.32 -1.80
N LEU A 121 -14.94 8.64 -2.95
CA LEU A 121 -14.21 7.39 -3.15
C LEU A 121 -13.30 7.45 -4.37
N ILE A 122 -12.03 7.09 -4.21
CA ILE A 122 -11.11 6.79 -5.31
C ILE A 122 -10.94 5.28 -5.36
N VAL A 123 -11.12 4.69 -6.54
CA VAL A 123 -10.84 3.27 -6.78
C VAL A 123 -9.71 3.12 -7.78
N ILE A 124 -8.59 2.54 -7.37
CA ILE A 124 -7.49 2.19 -8.26
C ILE A 124 -7.70 0.77 -8.77
N CYS A 125 -7.89 0.63 -10.07
CA CYS A 125 -8.07 -0.66 -10.74
C CYS A 125 -6.80 -1.19 -11.42
N ASP A 126 -5.72 -0.41 -11.42
CA ASP A 126 -4.45 -0.72 -12.10
C ASP A 126 -4.70 -1.24 -13.54
N ARG A 127 -4.28 -2.47 -13.86
CA ARG A 127 -4.49 -3.11 -15.18
C ARG A 127 -5.85 -3.78 -15.35
N ASN A 128 -6.69 -3.84 -14.31
CA ASN A 128 -7.98 -4.54 -14.36
C ASN A 128 -9.07 -3.68 -15.03
N LYS A 129 -9.06 -3.69 -16.37
CA LYS A 129 -10.04 -2.96 -17.20
C LYS A 129 -11.47 -3.43 -16.97
N ILE A 130 -11.68 -4.72 -16.74
CA ILE A 130 -13.02 -5.29 -16.48
C ILE A 130 -13.61 -4.68 -15.21
N LEU A 131 -12.84 -4.64 -14.13
CA LEU A 131 -13.26 -4.01 -12.88
C LEU A 131 -13.55 -2.52 -13.08
N SER A 132 -12.63 -1.79 -13.73
CA SER A 132 -12.78 -0.36 -14.03
C SER A 132 -14.08 -0.06 -14.76
N SER A 133 -14.32 -0.71 -15.90
CA SER A 133 -15.55 -0.53 -16.69
C SER A 133 -16.79 -0.91 -15.88
N SER A 134 -16.72 -1.97 -15.08
CA SER A 134 -17.85 -2.42 -14.29
C SER A 134 -18.20 -1.51 -13.09
N LEU A 135 -17.26 -0.69 -12.63
CA LEU A 135 -17.43 0.32 -11.59
C LEU A 135 -17.90 1.66 -12.17
N GLN A 136 -17.37 2.03 -13.35
CA GLN A 136 -17.78 3.22 -14.09
C GLN A 136 -19.23 3.13 -14.59
N ALA A 137 -19.73 1.92 -14.89
CA ALA A 137 -21.12 1.69 -15.27
C ALA A 137 -22.11 1.77 -14.10
N LEU A 138 -21.66 2.03 -12.87
CA LEU A 138 -22.54 2.15 -11.70
C LEU A 138 -22.97 3.59 -11.48
N GLU A 139 -24.23 3.77 -11.10
CA GLU A 139 -24.69 5.04 -10.55
C GLU A 139 -24.27 5.17 -9.10
N TRP A 140 -23.59 6.27 -8.79
CA TRP A 140 -23.10 6.59 -7.46
C TRP A 140 -23.84 7.80 -6.90
N LYS A 141 -24.21 7.73 -5.62
CA LYS A 141 -24.79 8.86 -4.88
C LYS A 141 -23.74 9.79 -4.27
N ILE A 142 -22.47 9.42 -4.42
CA ILE A 142 -21.31 10.16 -3.94
C ILE A 142 -20.35 10.37 -5.11
N PRO A 143 -19.43 11.34 -5.02
CA PRO A 143 -18.33 11.44 -5.97
C PRO A 143 -17.46 10.18 -5.92
N VAL A 144 -17.28 9.53 -7.08
CA VAL A 144 -16.42 8.35 -7.24
C VAL A 144 -15.50 8.54 -8.43
N LYS A 145 -14.19 8.42 -8.21
CA LYS A 145 -13.17 8.44 -9.26
C LYS A 145 -12.57 7.05 -9.43
N VAL A 146 -12.75 6.46 -10.61
CA VAL A 146 -12.15 5.17 -10.98
C VAL A 146 -10.94 5.47 -11.87
N THR A 147 -9.74 5.07 -11.45
CA THR A 147 -8.50 5.38 -12.17
C THR A 147 -7.57 4.17 -12.28
N ALA A 148 -6.72 4.20 -13.30
CA ALA A 148 -5.64 3.24 -13.53
C ALA A 148 -4.27 3.80 -13.09
N ILE A 149 -4.20 5.07 -12.67
CA ILE A 149 -2.94 5.74 -12.35
C ILE A 149 -2.25 5.04 -11.15
N SER A 150 -0.97 4.72 -11.35
CA SER A 150 -0.13 4.07 -10.37
C SER A 150 0.10 4.94 -9.13
N LEU A 151 0.24 4.25 -7.99
CA LEU A 151 0.42 4.74 -6.62
C LEU A 151 1.30 5.97 -6.39
N GLU A 152 2.21 6.30 -7.30
CA GLU A 152 3.21 7.36 -7.13
C GLU A 152 2.59 8.71 -6.79
N LEU A 153 1.41 9.06 -7.31
CA LEU A 153 0.74 10.32 -6.97
C LEU A 153 -0.06 10.27 -5.66
N ILE A 154 -0.55 9.11 -5.24
CA ILE A 154 -1.59 9.00 -4.20
C ILE A 154 -1.00 8.66 -2.82
N TYR A 155 0.13 7.96 -2.76
CA TYR A 155 0.84 7.72 -1.49
C TYR A 155 1.39 9.01 -0.87
N LEU A 156 1.63 10.01 -1.70
CA LEU A 156 2.38 11.21 -1.37
C LEU A 156 1.61 12.25 -0.51
N GLY A 157 0.31 12.04 -0.27
CA GLY A 157 -0.50 12.91 0.59
C GLY A 157 -1.05 12.24 1.86
N CYS A 158 -0.84 10.92 2.03
CA CYS A 158 -1.77 10.10 2.81
C CYS A 158 -1.09 9.22 3.85
N LEU A 159 -0.42 9.85 4.83
CA LEU A 159 -0.14 9.22 6.12
C LEU A 159 -1.16 9.73 7.13
N SER A 160 -2.29 9.03 7.23
CA SER A 160 -3.31 9.34 8.23
C SER A 160 -3.95 8.12 8.84
N ARG A 161 -4.30 7.10 8.06
CA ARG A 161 -4.76 5.81 8.60
C ARG A 161 -4.85 4.73 7.52
N VAL A 162 -3.97 3.73 7.59
CA VAL A 162 -4.14 2.47 6.83
C VAL A 162 -5.09 1.60 7.62
N VAL A 163 -6.26 1.27 7.04
CA VAL A 163 -7.24 0.38 7.68
C VAL A 163 -7.17 -0.99 7.00
N GLY A 164 -6.09 -1.73 7.29
CA GLY A 164 -5.92 -3.13 6.91
C GLY A 164 -5.26 -3.38 5.56
N THR A 165 -4.34 -4.34 5.55
CA THR A 165 -3.70 -4.92 4.36
C THR A 165 -3.70 -6.45 4.51
N SER A 166 -4.23 -7.20 3.55
CA SER A 166 -4.07 -8.66 3.53
C SER A 166 -2.87 -9.02 2.65
N VAL A 167 -1.93 -9.79 3.20
CA VAL A 167 -0.61 -10.08 2.61
C VAL A 167 -0.71 -10.93 1.33
N SER A 168 -1.86 -11.56 1.09
CA SER A 168 -2.13 -12.37 -0.12
C SER A 168 -2.99 -11.62 -1.16
N THR A 169 -3.53 -10.46 -0.81
CA THR A 169 -4.48 -9.69 -1.61
C THR A 169 -4.43 -8.27 -1.09
N LEU A 170 -3.57 -7.44 -1.71
CA LEU A 170 -3.31 -6.07 -1.24
C LEU A 170 -4.55 -5.19 -1.49
N ILE A 171 -5.61 -5.38 -0.70
CA ILE A 171 -6.66 -4.37 -0.57
C ILE A 171 -6.19 -3.41 0.52
N ILE A 172 -5.90 -2.19 0.11
CA ILE A 172 -5.51 -1.11 1.01
C ILE A 172 -6.67 -0.14 1.08
N TYR A 173 -7.07 0.18 2.31
CA TYR A 173 -7.98 1.27 2.63
C TYR A 173 -7.16 2.42 3.22
N LEU A 174 -7.20 3.57 2.56
CA LEU A 174 -6.65 4.80 3.11
C LEU A 174 -7.79 5.80 3.23
N ILE A 175 -7.97 6.35 4.43
CA ILE A 175 -8.83 7.51 4.64
C ILE A 175 -7.93 8.73 4.52
N LEU A 176 -8.11 9.49 3.45
CA LEU A 176 -7.48 10.78 3.24
C LEU A 176 -8.43 11.82 3.84
N PHE A 177 -7.95 12.54 4.86
CA PHE A 177 -8.68 13.67 5.46
C PHE A 177 -9.00 14.71 4.41
#